data_AF-A0A855Y8M3-F1
#
_entry.id   AF-A0A855Y8M3-F1
#
_cell.length_a   1.000
_cell.length_b   1.000
_cell.length_c   1.000
_cell.angle_alpha   90.00
_cell.angle_beta   90.00
_cell.angle_gamma   90.00
#
_symmetry.space_group_name_H-M   'P 1'
#
loop_
_entity.id
_entity.type
_entity.pdbx_description
1 polymer ?
#
loop_
_entity_poly.entity_id
_entity_poly.type
_entity_poly.pdbx_seq_one_letter_code
_entity_poly.pdbx_strand_id
1 'polypeptide(L)'
;MIERHEEWSDLAPVYVLGGLEAEEVAAFEAHLAQCESCRQEVRELQEVTGFLPLAAEPVAPPPGMRARVLGNVLGHAQESAEAKPAAAPAQPEAPAVLQEDLAPQYEAAQPGQGLPPETAVPAARAEEAAQAQPWQPQGRARARSSRAWRIASAALAAAALVLGIYAGQLQGQVDSLKQQAAGSSAAQEQLAQAQAQNAQLQEQLASSLQPAQGMQTGEAVKLSPATQDIVAQGLATIVIDSKGTHLVVQAENLPTLEGKEAFQVWLIKGDTPQNAGTFLSHNGTGAVYYTLESANDYDTVAITLEPDAMGDEPRGTMILAAKIKG
;
A
#
# COMPACT_ATOMS: atom_id res chain seq x y z
N MET A 1 -23.13 25.72 -8.78
CA MET A 1 -22.57 25.31 -7.48
C MET A 1 -21.24 24.60 -7.64
N ILE A 2 -21.07 23.78 -8.68
CA ILE A 2 -19.81 23.08 -9.04
C ILE A 2 -18.65 24.06 -9.25
N GLU A 3 -18.82 25.14 -10.02
CA GLU A 3 -17.74 26.10 -10.36
C GLU A 3 -17.02 26.71 -9.14
N ARG A 4 -17.69 26.85 -7.98
CA ARG A 4 -17.01 27.32 -6.77
C ARG A 4 -16.18 26.24 -6.08
N HIS A 5 -16.51 24.96 -6.26
CA HIS A 5 -15.79 23.87 -5.61
C HIS A 5 -14.36 23.73 -6.15
N GLU A 6 -14.19 23.85 -7.47
CA GLU A 6 -12.89 23.75 -8.14
C GLU A 6 -11.95 24.87 -7.66
N GLU A 7 -12.42 26.11 -7.61
CA GLU A 7 -11.66 27.27 -7.10
C GLU A 7 -11.20 27.10 -5.63
N TRP A 8 -12.00 26.46 -4.78
CA TRP A 8 -11.60 26.17 -3.39
C TRP A 8 -10.69 24.93 -3.26
N SER A 9 -10.83 23.92 -4.13
CA SER A 9 -9.98 22.73 -4.17
C SER A 9 -8.51 23.12 -4.46
N ASP A 10 -8.28 24.04 -5.40
CA ASP A 10 -6.94 24.56 -5.71
C ASP A 10 -6.21 25.20 -4.50
N LEU A 11 -6.95 25.72 -3.51
CA LEU A 11 -6.38 26.29 -2.28
C LEU A 11 -6.09 25.26 -1.18
N ALA A 12 -6.66 24.04 -1.26
CA ALA A 12 -6.51 23.02 -0.22
C ALA A 12 -5.05 22.60 0.05
N PRO A 13 -4.17 22.38 -0.97
CA PRO A 13 -2.76 22.05 -0.73
C PRO A 13 -2.00 23.19 -0.04
N VAL A 14 -2.29 24.44 -0.40
CA VAL A 14 -1.64 25.63 0.17
C VAL A 14 -2.09 25.87 1.61
N TYR A 15 -3.39 25.68 1.89
CA TYR A 15 -3.96 25.72 3.24
C TYR A 15 -3.29 24.70 4.17
N VAL A 16 -3.18 23.45 3.75
CA VAL A 16 -2.62 22.37 4.58
C VAL A 16 -1.13 22.58 4.88
N LEU A 17 -0.39 23.21 3.96
CA LEU A 17 1.00 23.64 4.19
C LEU A 17 1.13 24.93 5.02
N GLY A 18 0.02 25.57 5.41
CA GLY A 18 0.01 26.84 6.15
C GLY A 18 0.48 28.05 5.34
N GLY A 19 0.32 28.00 4.01
CA GLY A 19 0.83 29.02 3.08
C GLY A 19 -0.20 30.06 2.61
N LEU A 20 -1.43 30.04 3.11
CA LEU A 20 -2.47 31.03 2.80
C LEU A 20 -2.35 32.26 3.71
N GLU A 21 -2.71 33.43 3.18
CA GLU A 21 -2.82 34.66 3.97
C GLU A 21 -4.01 34.61 4.94
N ALA A 22 -3.96 35.40 6.03
CA ALA A 22 -4.97 35.32 7.10
C ALA A 22 -6.42 35.59 6.64
N GLU A 23 -6.61 36.41 5.59
CA GLU A 23 -7.91 36.66 4.98
C GLU A 23 -8.40 35.48 4.12
N GLU A 24 -7.48 34.83 3.40
CA GLU A 24 -7.76 33.63 2.58
C GLU A 24 -8.09 32.43 3.46
N VAL A 25 -7.38 32.24 4.58
CA VAL A 25 -7.68 31.22 5.60
C VAL A 25 -9.11 31.39 6.11
N ALA A 26 -9.52 32.59 6.50
CA ALA A 26 -10.86 32.85 7.00
C ALA A 26 -11.95 32.59 5.94
N ALA A 27 -11.68 32.92 4.68
CA ALA A 27 -12.59 32.65 3.57
C ALA A 27 -12.69 31.14 3.26
N PHE A 28 -11.56 30.42 3.29
CA PHE A 28 -11.51 28.97 3.07
C PHE A 28 -12.18 28.20 4.21
N GLU A 29 -11.93 28.54 5.48
CA GLU A 29 -12.63 27.93 6.63
C GLU A 29 -14.15 28.15 6.57
N ALA A 30 -14.62 29.32 6.12
CA ALA A 30 -16.04 29.58 5.90
C ALA A 30 -16.64 28.70 4.78
N HIS A 31 -15.85 28.31 3.78
CA HIS A 31 -16.22 27.31 2.78
C HIS A 31 -16.20 25.88 3.36
N LEU A 32 -15.15 25.51 4.10
CA LEU A 32 -15.01 24.21 4.77
C LEU A 32 -16.13 23.95 5.77
N ALA A 33 -16.76 24.95 6.36
CA ALA A 33 -17.96 24.77 7.18
C ALA A 33 -19.17 24.20 6.38
N GLN A 34 -19.21 24.44 5.07
CA GLN A 34 -20.38 24.18 4.20
C GLN A 34 -20.17 23.06 3.17
N CYS A 35 -18.92 22.68 2.85
CA CYS A 35 -18.60 21.69 1.81
C CYS A 35 -17.91 20.43 2.37
N GLU A 36 -18.52 19.25 2.21
CA GLU A 36 -17.91 17.99 2.71
C GLU A 36 -16.76 17.50 1.82
N SER A 37 -16.80 17.71 0.51
CA SER A 37 -15.72 17.26 -0.39
C SER A 37 -14.41 17.99 -0.09
N CYS A 38 -14.41 19.32 0.05
CA CYS A 38 -13.22 20.07 0.49
C CYS A 38 -12.77 19.68 1.91
N ARG A 39 -13.69 19.34 2.84
CA ARG A 39 -13.30 18.78 4.15
C ARG A 39 -12.61 17.42 4.03
N GLN A 40 -13.03 16.58 3.09
CA GLN A 40 -12.41 15.29 2.83
C GLN A 40 -11.02 15.47 2.20
N GLU A 41 -10.91 16.27 1.16
CA GLU A 41 -9.66 16.63 0.49
C GLU A 41 -8.61 17.19 1.46
N VAL A 42 -9.00 18.12 2.34
CA VAL A 42 -8.11 18.65 3.39
C VAL A 42 -7.64 17.56 4.36
N ARG A 43 -8.50 16.59 4.74
CA ARG A 43 -8.08 15.46 5.60
C ARG A 43 -7.06 14.55 4.89
N GLU A 44 -7.33 14.20 3.65
CA GLU A 44 -6.45 13.34 2.83
C GLU A 44 -5.07 14.01 2.62
N LEU A 45 -5.04 15.32 2.35
CA LEU A 45 -3.81 16.09 2.27
C LEU A 45 -3.08 16.18 3.63
N GLN A 46 -3.82 16.37 4.74
CA GLN A 46 -3.25 16.42 6.10
C GLN A 46 -2.56 15.12 6.51
N GLU A 47 -3.11 13.96 6.12
CA GLU A 47 -2.47 12.65 6.35
C GLU A 47 -1.09 12.58 5.68
N VAL A 48 -0.98 13.01 4.42
CA VAL A 48 0.29 12.99 3.67
C VAL A 48 1.27 14.04 4.18
N THR A 49 0.83 15.28 4.44
CA THR A 49 1.72 16.32 4.95
C THR A 49 2.20 16.06 6.38
N GLY A 50 1.47 15.26 7.16
CA GLY A 50 1.88 14.80 8.48
C GLY A 50 3.20 14.01 8.50
N PHE A 51 3.65 13.48 7.35
CA PHE A 51 4.95 12.83 7.22
C PHE A 51 6.11 13.81 6.93
N LEU A 52 5.85 15.03 6.44
CA LEU A 52 6.90 16.00 6.10
C LEU A 52 7.84 16.36 7.27
N PRO A 53 7.37 16.53 8.52
CA PRO A 53 8.25 16.76 9.67
C PRO A 53 9.24 15.62 9.94
N LEU A 54 8.95 14.39 9.49
CA LEU A 54 9.85 13.23 9.66
C LEU A 54 10.99 13.22 8.65
N ALA A 55 10.89 14.01 7.57
CA ALA A 55 11.96 14.20 6.59
C ALA A 55 12.91 15.35 6.96
N ALA A 56 12.57 16.17 7.96
CA ALA A 56 13.40 17.27 8.44
C ALA A 56 14.54 16.77 9.35
N GLU A 57 15.70 17.43 9.31
CA GLU A 57 16.82 17.11 10.19
C GLU A 57 16.46 17.45 11.66
N PRO A 58 16.57 16.51 12.63
CA PRO A 58 16.19 16.78 14.02
C PRO A 58 17.11 17.77 14.73
N VAL A 59 16.63 18.99 14.93
CA VAL A 59 17.34 20.02 15.73
C VAL A 59 17.04 19.84 17.23
N ALA A 60 18.09 19.81 18.06
CA ALA A 60 17.94 19.69 19.51
C ALA A 60 17.20 20.91 20.11
N PRO A 61 16.11 20.72 20.87
CA PRO A 61 15.38 21.83 21.47
C PRO A 61 16.19 22.50 22.59
N PRO A 62 16.03 23.82 22.82
CA PRO A 62 16.71 24.53 23.91
C PRO A 62 16.50 23.88 25.28
N PRO A 63 17.52 23.89 26.17
CA PRO A 63 17.43 23.26 27.48
C PRO A 63 16.23 23.78 28.27
N GLY A 64 15.58 22.87 29.00
CA GLY A 64 14.36 23.18 29.75
C GLY A 64 13.10 23.40 28.90
N MET A 65 13.13 23.33 27.56
CA MET A 65 11.90 23.44 26.74
C MET A 65 10.84 22.40 27.14
N ARG A 66 11.22 21.13 27.34
CA ARG A 66 10.31 20.07 27.83
C ARG A 66 9.66 20.44 29.17
N ALA A 67 10.44 20.97 30.11
CA ALA A 67 9.95 21.38 31.43
C ALA A 67 9.00 22.58 31.35
N ARG A 68 9.30 23.56 30.49
CA ARG A 68 8.42 24.72 30.23
C ARG A 68 7.10 24.32 29.58
N VAL A 69 7.14 23.48 28.53
CA VAL A 69 5.93 23.06 27.81
C VAL A 69 5.04 22.16 28.67
N LEU A 70 5.62 21.11 29.29
CA LEU A 70 4.85 20.24 30.19
C LEU A 70 4.41 20.98 31.46
N GLY A 71 5.23 21.88 31.97
CA GLY A 71 4.90 22.76 33.10
C GLY A 71 3.71 23.66 32.79
N ASN A 72 3.61 24.23 31.58
CA ASN A 72 2.45 25.00 31.17
C ASN A 72 1.21 24.11 30.99
N VAL A 73 1.31 23.00 30.27
CA VAL A 73 0.13 22.12 29.98
C VAL A 73 -0.44 21.50 31.26
N LEU A 74 0.42 21.04 32.17
CA LEU A 74 0.00 20.49 33.47
C LEU A 74 -0.31 21.59 34.49
N GLY A 75 0.34 22.75 34.37
CA GLY A 75 0.15 23.92 35.21
C GLY A 75 -1.22 24.57 35.03
N HIS A 76 -1.83 24.52 33.84
CA HIS A 76 -3.21 24.98 33.64
C HIS A 76 -4.26 24.17 34.44
N ALA A 77 -3.91 23.01 35.00
CA ALA A 77 -4.74 22.29 35.96
C ALA A 77 -4.60 22.78 37.42
N GLN A 78 -3.60 23.64 37.71
CA GLN A 78 -3.34 24.21 39.04
C GLN A 78 -3.36 25.74 39.07
N GLU A 79 -3.20 26.43 37.92
CA GLU A 79 -3.21 27.89 37.77
C GLU A 79 -4.64 28.46 37.66
N SER A 80 -5.53 27.98 38.53
CA SER A 80 -6.65 28.78 39.06
C SER A 80 -6.35 29.32 40.46
N ALA A 81 -5.12 29.12 40.96
CA ALA A 81 -4.64 29.66 42.22
C ALA A 81 -3.28 30.35 42.04
N GLU A 82 -3.30 31.67 42.31
CA GLU A 82 -2.16 32.58 42.51
C GLU A 82 -1.29 32.98 41.30
N ALA A 83 -0.97 34.28 41.22
CA ALA A 83 -0.25 34.88 40.10
C ALA A 83 0.89 35.82 40.55
N LYS A 84 1.95 35.88 39.72
CA LYS A 84 2.83 37.05 39.45
C LYS A 84 3.95 37.37 40.51
N PRO A 85 5.14 37.93 40.14
CA PRO A 85 5.96 37.85 38.90
C PRO A 85 7.50 37.64 39.13
N ALA A 86 8.27 37.72 38.03
CA ALA A 86 9.67 38.18 37.91
C ALA A 86 10.81 37.19 38.30
N ALA A 87 11.99 37.20 37.66
CA ALA A 87 12.47 37.79 36.40
C ALA A 87 13.76 37.07 35.93
N ALA A 88 14.14 37.19 34.65
CA ALA A 88 15.48 36.86 34.14
C ALA A 88 16.38 38.13 34.15
N PRO A 89 17.73 38.05 34.06
CA PRO A 89 18.37 37.69 32.78
C PRO A 89 19.77 37.02 32.83
N ALA A 90 20.26 36.70 31.61
CA ALA A 90 21.65 36.69 31.14
C ALA A 90 22.59 35.47 31.36
N GLN A 91 23.27 35.13 30.27
CA GLN A 91 24.46 34.27 30.11
C GLN A 91 25.72 35.20 30.15
N PRO A 92 26.94 34.80 29.69
CA PRO A 92 27.56 33.47 29.52
C PRO A 92 28.96 33.38 30.20
N GLU A 93 29.58 32.20 30.29
CA GLU A 93 31.05 32.07 30.16
C GLU A 93 31.54 30.63 29.92
N ALA A 94 32.54 30.52 29.05
CA ALA A 94 33.44 29.40 28.76
C ALA A 94 34.80 30.05 28.37
N PRO A 95 35.97 29.36 28.33
CA PRO A 95 36.15 27.90 28.32
C PRO A 95 37.28 27.36 29.24
N ALA A 96 37.40 26.04 29.36
CA ALA A 96 38.69 25.38 29.54
C ALA A 96 38.64 23.92 29.04
N VAL A 97 39.51 23.61 28.08
CA VAL A 97 39.83 22.26 27.61
C VAL A 97 40.40 21.38 28.72
N LEU A 98 40.04 20.10 28.70
CA LEU A 98 41.00 18.99 28.85
C LEU A 98 40.46 17.80 28.04
N GLN A 99 41.27 17.30 27.11
CA GLN A 99 41.03 16.03 26.43
C GLN A 99 41.44 14.90 27.37
N GLU A 100 40.73 13.78 27.35
CA GLU A 100 41.41 12.50 27.52
C GLU A 100 40.75 11.41 26.67
N ASP A 101 41.61 10.61 26.04
CA ASP A 101 41.28 9.47 25.19
C ASP A 101 40.46 8.40 25.93
N LEU A 102 39.72 7.60 25.17
CA LEU A 102 39.82 6.13 25.14
C LEU A 102 38.64 5.52 24.36
N ALA A 103 38.91 5.09 23.13
CA ALA A 103 37.96 4.32 22.34
C ALA A 103 37.93 2.83 22.79
N PRO A 104 36.75 2.19 22.93
CA PRO A 104 36.67 0.75 23.09
C PRO A 104 36.72 0.07 21.72
N GLN A 105 37.80 -0.69 21.47
CA GLN A 105 37.87 -1.60 20.33
C GLN A 105 36.93 -2.80 20.57
N TYR A 106 36.07 -3.08 19.59
CA TYR A 106 35.19 -4.25 19.60
C TYR A 106 35.91 -5.43 18.93
N GLU A 107 36.41 -6.37 19.74
CA GLU A 107 37.02 -7.60 19.23
C GLU A 107 35.91 -8.57 18.75
N ALA A 108 36.02 -9.07 17.51
CA ALA A 108 34.99 -9.92 16.91
C ALA A 108 35.06 -11.38 17.40
N ALA A 109 33.92 -12.00 17.68
CA ALA A 109 33.84 -13.39 18.17
C ALA A 109 33.04 -14.30 17.22
N GLN A 110 33.73 -15.29 16.63
CA GLN A 110 33.18 -16.52 16.01
C GLN A 110 34.26 -17.63 16.09
N PRO A 111 33.96 -18.91 15.80
CA PRO A 111 33.16 -19.80 16.63
C PRO A 111 33.90 -21.12 16.98
N GLY A 112 33.66 -21.68 18.17
CA GLY A 112 34.27 -22.94 18.58
C GLY A 112 33.43 -24.18 18.23
N GLN A 113 33.99 -25.10 17.42
CA GLN A 113 33.55 -26.50 17.32
C GLN A 113 34.69 -27.42 17.77
N GLY A 114 34.40 -28.50 18.50
CA GLY A 114 35.39 -29.56 18.78
C GLY A 114 35.17 -30.36 20.09
N LEU A 115 34.69 -31.58 19.94
CA LEU A 115 34.72 -32.72 20.89
C LEU A 115 35.37 -33.91 20.13
N PRO A 116 35.74 -35.06 20.75
CA PRO A 116 35.82 -35.44 22.18
C PRO A 116 37.35 -35.63 22.52
N PRO A 117 37.91 -36.64 23.26
CA PRO A 117 37.37 -37.75 24.07
C PRO A 117 38.05 -37.99 25.44
N GLU A 118 37.89 -39.23 25.93
CA GLU A 118 38.32 -39.86 27.19
C GLU A 118 39.83 -39.89 27.51
N THR A 119 40.17 -39.91 28.81
CA THR A 119 40.67 -41.15 29.47
C THR A 119 40.78 -41.09 31.01
N ALA A 120 40.53 -42.25 31.62
CA ALA A 120 41.13 -42.81 32.85
C ALA A 120 41.08 -42.04 34.20
N VAL A 121 40.36 -42.66 35.15
CA VAL A 121 40.54 -42.50 36.61
C VAL A 121 41.62 -43.48 37.11
N PRO A 122 42.55 -43.07 38.00
CA PRO A 122 43.32 -44.01 38.80
C PRO A 122 42.77 -44.10 40.23
N ALA A 123 42.49 -45.32 40.69
CA ALA A 123 42.21 -45.60 42.09
C ALA A 123 43.50 -45.96 42.84
N ALA A 124 43.85 -45.16 43.86
CA ALA A 124 44.79 -45.53 44.91
C ALA A 124 44.20 -45.03 46.24
N ARG A 125 43.63 -45.93 47.03
CA ARG A 125 44.31 -46.54 48.20
C ARG A 125 44.54 -45.49 49.30
N ALA A 126 43.60 -45.26 50.21
CA ALA A 126 43.19 -46.18 51.28
C ALA A 126 44.35 -46.58 52.22
N GLU A 127 45.06 -45.59 52.79
CA GLU A 127 46.03 -45.79 53.87
C GLU A 127 46.35 -44.45 54.59
N GLU A 128 45.40 -43.82 55.30
CA GLU A 128 45.74 -42.90 56.43
C GLU A 128 44.58 -42.63 57.43
N ALA A 129 43.81 -43.66 57.76
CA ALA A 129 42.84 -43.63 58.85
C ALA A 129 43.51 -43.84 60.23
N ALA A 130 44.54 -43.03 60.58
CA ALA A 130 45.31 -43.22 61.81
C ALA A 130 46.04 -41.96 62.32
N GLN A 131 45.33 -40.83 62.51
CA GLN A 131 45.82 -39.70 63.34
C GLN A 131 44.70 -38.73 63.80
N ALA A 132 43.65 -39.28 64.40
CA ALA A 132 42.61 -38.46 65.04
C ALA A 132 43.04 -38.01 66.46
N GLN A 133 43.36 -36.73 66.63
CA GLN A 133 43.49 -36.13 67.96
C GLN A 133 42.11 -35.68 68.48
N PRO A 134 41.75 -35.97 69.75
CA PRO A 134 40.43 -35.66 70.27
C PRO A 134 40.25 -34.16 70.49
N TRP A 135 39.45 -33.54 69.63
CA TRP A 135 39.03 -32.14 69.75
C TRP A 135 38.14 -31.93 70.98
N GLN A 136 38.58 -31.08 71.92
CA GLN A 136 37.77 -30.65 73.06
C GLN A 136 37.29 -29.19 72.89
N PRO A 137 35.99 -28.93 72.72
CA PRO A 137 35.45 -27.58 72.74
C PRO A 137 35.34 -27.06 74.18
N GLN A 138 36.19 -26.11 74.55
CA GLN A 138 36.08 -25.39 75.82
C GLN A 138 34.80 -24.53 75.83
N GLY A 139 33.88 -24.84 76.74
CA GLY A 139 32.66 -24.08 76.95
C GLY A 139 32.94 -22.64 77.40
N ARG A 140 32.81 -21.68 76.47
CA ARG A 140 32.71 -20.25 76.78
C ARG A 140 31.38 -19.72 76.26
N ALA A 141 30.34 -19.82 77.08
CA ALA A 141 29.06 -19.18 76.85
C ALA A 141 29.20 -17.65 76.97
N ARG A 142 29.77 -17.00 75.94
CA ARG A 142 29.65 -15.55 75.78
C ARG A 142 28.22 -15.25 75.34
N ALA A 143 27.45 -14.65 76.24
CA ALA A 143 26.13 -14.10 75.96
C ALA A 143 26.25 -13.03 74.84
N ARG A 144 26.09 -13.45 73.58
CA ARG A 144 26.02 -12.53 72.44
C ARG A 144 24.65 -11.87 72.46
N SER A 145 24.65 -10.55 72.55
CA SER A 145 23.42 -9.75 72.64
C SER A 145 22.54 -9.97 71.40
N SER A 146 21.23 -10.05 71.62
CA SER A 146 20.23 -10.40 70.61
C SER A 146 20.07 -9.38 69.46
N ARG A 147 20.93 -8.36 69.38
CA ARG A 147 20.95 -7.37 68.29
C ARG A 147 21.82 -7.82 67.11
N ALA A 148 22.98 -8.44 67.36
CA ALA A 148 23.89 -8.84 66.26
C ALA A 148 23.27 -9.88 65.32
N TRP A 149 22.52 -10.84 65.85
CA TRP A 149 21.80 -11.84 65.05
C TRP A 149 20.68 -11.24 64.20
N ARG A 150 19.98 -10.20 64.70
CA ARG A 150 18.93 -9.50 63.95
C ARG A 150 19.48 -8.73 62.74
N ILE A 151 20.70 -8.20 62.82
CA ILE A 151 21.35 -7.49 61.71
C ILE A 151 21.76 -8.48 60.60
N ALA A 152 22.32 -9.64 60.97
CA ALA A 152 22.71 -10.67 60.02
C ALA A 152 21.50 -11.27 59.26
N SER A 153 20.38 -11.53 59.95
CA SER A 153 19.14 -11.99 59.29
C SER A 153 18.53 -10.93 58.37
N ALA A 154 18.64 -9.65 58.73
CA ALA A 154 18.14 -8.55 57.90
C ALA A 154 18.93 -8.41 56.59
N ALA A 155 20.25 -8.59 56.62
CA ALA A 155 21.09 -8.55 55.41
C ALA A 155 20.76 -9.68 54.41
N LEU A 156 20.53 -10.91 54.90
CA LEU A 156 20.09 -12.03 54.05
C LEU A 156 18.70 -11.80 53.45
N ALA A 157 17.76 -11.26 54.23
CA ALA A 157 16.43 -10.91 53.74
C ALA A 157 16.49 -9.82 52.65
N ALA A 158 17.36 -8.81 52.81
CA ALA A 158 17.59 -7.78 51.80
C ALA A 158 18.18 -8.35 50.50
N ALA A 159 19.17 -9.26 50.59
CA ALA A 159 19.74 -9.92 49.41
C ALA A 159 18.70 -10.79 48.67
N ALA A 160 17.85 -11.51 49.40
CA ALA A 160 16.76 -12.28 48.81
C ALA A 160 15.70 -11.39 48.12
N LEU A 161 15.37 -10.23 48.70
CA LEU A 161 14.49 -9.24 48.06
C LEU A 161 15.11 -8.68 46.77
N VAL A 162 16.39 -8.31 46.78
CA VAL A 162 17.10 -7.84 45.58
C VAL A 162 17.13 -8.91 44.48
N LEU A 163 17.42 -10.17 44.82
CA LEU A 163 17.37 -11.27 43.86
C LEU A 163 15.95 -11.53 43.33
N GLY A 164 14.91 -11.40 44.17
CA GLY A 164 13.52 -11.51 43.73
C GLY A 164 13.11 -10.39 42.76
N ILE A 165 13.51 -9.15 43.05
CA ILE A 165 13.29 -7.99 42.17
C ILE A 165 14.03 -8.19 40.83
N TYR A 166 15.30 -8.60 40.87
CA TYR A 166 16.11 -8.83 39.68
C TYR A 166 15.56 -10.00 38.83
N ALA A 167 15.14 -11.10 39.46
CA ALA A 167 14.49 -12.21 38.78
C ALA A 167 13.18 -11.78 38.11
N GLY A 168 12.34 -10.99 38.80
CA GLY A 168 11.12 -10.42 38.22
C GLY A 168 11.40 -9.49 37.03
N GLN A 169 12.44 -8.64 37.13
CA GLN A 169 12.88 -7.77 36.03
C GLN A 169 13.37 -8.59 34.82
N LEU A 170 14.14 -9.65 35.06
CA LEU A 170 14.64 -10.55 34.01
C LEU A 170 13.51 -11.33 33.34
N GLN A 171 12.52 -11.81 34.12
CA GLN A 171 11.32 -12.46 33.60
C GLN A 171 10.56 -11.51 32.65
N GLY A 172 10.35 -10.26 33.07
CA GLY A 172 9.70 -9.23 32.25
C GLY A 172 10.45 -8.91 30.95
N GLN A 173 11.80 -8.89 30.98
CA GLN A 173 12.60 -8.76 29.76
C GLN A 173 12.41 -9.95 28.82
N VAL A 174 12.48 -11.18 29.33
CA VAL A 174 12.27 -12.39 28.52
C VAL A 174 10.87 -12.41 27.88
N ASP A 175 9.84 -12.03 28.63
CA ASP A 175 8.48 -12.00 28.09
C ASP A 175 8.28 -10.86 27.07
N SER A 176 8.90 -9.69 27.27
CA SER A 176 8.91 -8.61 26.27
C SER A 176 9.62 -9.01 24.96
N LEU A 177 10.74 -9.73 25.05
CA LEU A 177 11.47 -10.24 23.87
C LEU A 177 10.66 -11.30 23.12
N LYS A 178 10.00 -12.22 23.82
CA LYS A 178 9.06 -13.18 23.20
C LYS A 178 7.92 -12.46 22.48
N GLN A 179 7.38 -11.40 23.09
CA GLN A 179 6.26 -10.65 22.53
C GLN A 179 6.67 -9.84 21.28
N GLN A 180 7.88 -9.26 21.27
CA GLN A 180 8.46 -8.64 20.07
C GLN A 180 8.72 -9.68 18.97
N ALA A 181 9.28 -10.85 19.31
CA ALA A 181 9.51 -11.93 18.35
C ALA A 181 8.20 -12.44 17.74
N ALA A 182 7.16 -12.66 18.55
CA ALA A 182 5.84 -13.08 18.10
C ALA A 182 5.16 -12.02 17.20
N GLY A 183 5.35 -10.73 17.51
CA GLY A 183 4.93 -9.64 16.62
C GLY A 183 5.65 -9.66 15.28
N SER A 184 6.96 -9.95 15.27
CA SER A 184 7.75 -10.04 14.04
C SER A 184 7.34 -11.21 13.15
N SER A 185 7.01 -12.38 13.72
CA SER A 185 6.52 -13.53 12.96
C SER A 185 5.13 -13.27 12.37
N ALA A 186 4.24 -12.62 13.13
CA ALA A 186 2.91 -12.24 12.62
C ALA A 186 3.01 -11.24 11.46
N ALA A 187 3.93 -10.26 11.53
CA ALA A 187 4.19 -9.32 10.45
C ALA A 187 4.80 -9.99 9.20
N GLN A 188 5.71 -10.96 9.39
CA GLN A 188 6.26 -11.77 8.28
C GLN A 188 5.17 -12.61 7.60
N GLU A 189 4.26 -13.19 8.38
CA GLU A 189 3.16 -14.01 7.86
C GLU A 189 2.13 -13.16 7.10
N GLN A 190 1.80 -11.95 7.60
CA GLN A 190 1.00 -10.97 6.87
C GLN A 190 1.65 -10.56 5.53
N LEU A 191 2.96 -10.31 5.52
CA LEU A 191 3.69 -9.97 4.29
C LEU A 191 3.67 -11.13 3.29
N ALA A 192 3.87 -12.37 3.74
CA ALA A 192 3.80 -13.56 2.89
C ALA A 192 2.40 -13.76 2.30
N GLN A 193 1.34 -13.53 3.09
CA GLN A 193 -0.06 -13.58 2.61
C GLN A 193 -0.33 -12.48 1.58
N ALA A 194 0.12 -11.24 1.83
CA ALA A 194 -0.02 -10.13 0.89
C ALA A 194 0.75 -10.39 -0.43
N GLN A 195 1.94 -10.98 -0.36
CA GLN A 195 2.71 -11.40 -1.54
C GLN A 195 1.99 -12.49 -2.33
N ALA A 196 1.41 -13.49 -1.64
CA ALA A 196 0.62 -14.55 -2.29
C ALA A 196 -0.65 -14.00 -2.97
N GLN A 197 -1.36 -13.07 -2.34
CA GLN A 197 -2.51 -12.38 -2.94
C GLN A 197 -2.11 -11.58 -4.18
N ASN A 198 -1.00 -10.83 -4.12
CA ASN A 198 -0.48 -10.10 -5.29
C ASN A 198 -0.10 -11.04 -6.43
N ALA A 199 0.57 -12.16 -6.15
CA ALA A 199 0.89 -13.17 -7.16
C ALA A 199 -0.37 -13.78 -7.79
N GLN A 200 -1.40 -14.07 -6.99
CA GLN A 200 -2.68 -14.58 -7.48
C GLN A 200 -3.43 -13.55 -8.34
N LEU A 201 -3.44 -12.28 -7.96
CA LEU A 201 -4.01 -11.19 -8.76
C LEU A 201 -3.25 -11.01 -10.08
N GLN A 202 -1.91 -11.09 -10.06
CA GLN A 202 -1.09 -11.03 -11.27
C GLN A 202 -1.41 -12.19 -12.22
N GLU A 203 -1.61 -13.42 -11.72
CA GLU A 203 -2.03 -14.57 -12.53
C GLU A 203 -3.46 -14.39 -13.09
N GLN A 204 -4.38 -13.80 -12.31
CA GLN A 204 -5.71 -13.45 -12.80
C GLN A 204 -5.66 -12.39 -13.91
N LEU A 205 -4.86 -11.33 -13.75
CA LEU A 205 -4.65 -10.33 -14.80
C LEU A 205 -3.98 -10.97 -16.03
N ALA A 206 -2.98 -11.83 -15.85
CA ALA A 206 -2.33 -12.56 -16.93
C ALA A 206 -3.31 -13.48 -17.67
N SER A 207 -4.26 -14.12 -16.98
CA SER A 207 -5.31 -14.94 -17.63
C SER A 207 -6.37 -14.11 -18.36
N SER A 208 -6.72 -12.91 -17.86
CA SER A 208 -7.64 -12.01 -18.55
C SER A 208 -6.99 -11.21 -19.70
N LEU A 209 -5.68 -11.00 -19.65
CA LEU A 209 -4.89 -10.24 -20.63
C LEU A 209 -3.98 -11.12 -21.48
N GLN A 210 -4.09 -12.45 -21.38
CA GLN A 210 -3.48 -13.38 -22.32
C GLN A 210 -3.90 -12.91 -23.72
N PRO A 211 -2.96 -12.48 -24.59
CA PRO A 211 -3.30 -11.91 -25.88
C PRO A 211 -4.03 -13.01 -26.63
N ALA A 212 -5.34 -12.83 -26.84
CA ALA A 212 -6.30 -13.91 -27.03
C ALA A 212 -5.72 -15.00 -27.94
N GLN A 213 -5.25 -16.11 -27.34
CA GLN A 213 -4.23 -16.91 -28.02
C GLN A 213 -4.88 -17.70 -29.15
N GLY A 214 -4.54 -17.33 -30.38
CA GLY A 214 -5.23 -17.80 -31.59
C GLY A 214 -6.16 -16.76 -32.24
N MET A 215 -6.32 -15.56 -31.66
CA MET A 215 -7.00 -14.41 -32.28
C MET A 215 -6.17 -13.90 -33.46
N GLN A 216 -6.40 -14.46 -34.64
CA GLN A 216 -5.81 -13.99 -35.88
C GLN A 216 -6.74 -12.97 -36.53
N THR A 217 -6.39 -11.69 -36.33
CA THR A 217 -6.99 -10.60 -37.09
C THR A 217 -6.51 -10.68 -38.54
N GLY A 218 -7.44 -10.85 -39.47
CA GLY A 218 -7.19 -10.79 -40.91
C GLY A 218 -6.96 -9.37 -41.41
N GLU A 219 -6.85 -9.22 -42.73
CA GLU A 219 -6.69 -7.90 -43.35
C GLU A 219 -7.93 -7.02 -43.09
N ALA A 220 -7.73 -5.83 -42.51
CA ALA A 220 -8.79 -4.87 -42.26
C ALA A 220 -9.08 -4.09 -43.55
N VAL A 221 -10.29 -4.24 -44.09
CA VAL A 221 -10.68 -3.69 -45.39
C VAL A 221 -11.54 -2.43 -45.19
N LYS A 222 -11.07 -1.31 -45.73
CA LYS A 222 -11.84 -0.04 -45.70
C LYS A 222 -13.01 -0.09 -46.68
N LEU A 223 -14.23 0.12 -46.19
CA LEU A 223 -15.39 0.36 -47.04
C LEU A 223 -15.36 1.79 -47.57
N SER A 224 -15.62 1.91 -48.87
CA SER A 224 -15.67 3.17 -49.60
C SER A 224 -17.11 3.55 -49.91
N PRO A 225 -17.44 4.86 -49.97
CA PRO A 225 -18.72 5.36 -50.45
C PRO A 225 -19.10 4.76 -51.81
N ALA A 226 -20.35 4.35 -51.96
CA ALA A 226 -20.89 3.88 -53.24
C ALA A 226 -21.19 5.04 -54.22
N THR A 227 -21.38 6.26 -53.71
CA THR A 227 -21.62 7.49 -54.48
C THR A 227 -20.75 8.64 -53.97
N GLN A 228 -20.53 9.67 -54.80
CA GLN A 228 -19.64 10.80 -54.47
C GLN A 228 -20.21 11.74 -53.41
N ASP A 229 -21.53 11.72 -53.20
CA ASP A 229 -22.24 12.61 -52.28
C ASP A 229 -22.25 12.08 -50.82
N ILE A 230 -21.74 10.87 -50.60
CA ILE A 230 -21.72 10.19 -49.32
C ILE A 230 -20.32 10.31 -48.68
N VAL A 231 -20.26 10.94 -47.50
CA VAL A 231 -19.03 11.09 -46.69
C VAL A 231 -18.82 9.96 -45.67
N ALA A 232 -19.71 8.96 -45.66
CA ALA A 232 -19.62 7.81 -44.77
C ALA A 232 -18.31 7.04 -44.99
N GLN A 233 -17.80 6.42 -43.94
CA GLN A 233 -16.63 5.55 -43.99
C GLN A 233 -16.92 4.30 -43.17
N GLY A 234 -16.33 3.17 -43.57
CA GLY A 234 -16.42 1.95 -42.78
C GLY A 234 -15.14 1.13 -42.79
N LEU A 235 -15.07 0.20 -41.85
CA LEU A 235 -14.00 -0.79 -41.73
C LEU A 235 -14.62 -2.17 -41.49
N ALA A 236 -14.30 -3.12 -42.36
CA ALA A 236 -14.62 -4.53 -42.19
C ALA A 236 -13.34 -5.27 -41.77
N THR A 237 -13.37 -5.95 -40.63
CA THR A 237 -12.24 -6.73 -40.11
C THR A 237 -12.71 -8.14 -39.83
N ILE A 238 -12.03 -9.12 -40.43
CA ILE A 238 -12.23 -10.54 -40.09
C ILE A 238 -11.32 -10.87 -38.91
N VAL A 239 -11.86 -11.56 -37.92
CA VAL A 239 -11.20 -11.98 -36.69
C VAL A 239 -11.47 -13.47 -36.52
N ILE A 240 -10.42 -14.30 -36.56
CA ILE A 240 -10.53 -15.73 -36.29
C ILE A 240 -10.10 -15.94 -34.85
N ASP A 241 -10.92 -16.59 -34.02
CA ASP A 241 -10.59 -16.94 -32.63
C ASP A 241 -10.92 -18.42 -32.33
N SER A 242 -10.95 -18.81 -31.04
CA SER A 242 -11.26 -20.18 -30.61
C SER A 242 -12.74 -20.58 -30.75
N LYS A 243 -13.63 -19.64 -31.05
CA LYS A 243 -15.07 -19.85 -31.26
C LYS A 243 -15.45 -19.90 -32.74
N GLY A 244 -14.68 -19.24 -33.61
CA GLY A 244 -14.85 -19.35 -35.06
C GLY A 244 -14.24 -18.19 -35.83
N THR A 245 -14.77 -17.97 -37.04
CA THR A 245 -14.47 -16.78 -37.85
C THR A 245 -15.56 -15.74 -37.61
N HIS A 246 -15.16 -14.52 -37.26
CA HIS A 246 -16.06 -13.43 -36.94
C HIS A 246 -15.76 -12.22 -37.81
N LEU A 247 -16.79 -11.64 -38.43
CA LEU A 247 -16.71 -10.39 -39.14
C LEU A 247 -17.22 -9.27 -38.25
N VAL A 248 -16.37 -8.25 -38.07
CA VAL A 248 -16.76 -6.98 -37.44
C VAL A 248 -16.82 -5.92 -38.52
N VAL A 249 -17.98 -5.27 -38.67
CA VAL A 249 -18.15 -4.13 -39.57
C VAL A 249 -18.50 -2.91 -38.73
N GLN A 250 -17.67 -1.87 -38.80
CA GLN A 250 -17.91 -0.56 -38.20
C GLN A 250 -18.15 0.46 -39.32
N ALA A 251 -19.06 1.40 -39.10
CA ALA A 251 -19.30 2.52 -40.02
C ALA A 251 -19.59 3.82 -39.26
N GLU A 252 -19.13 4.93 -39.84
CA GLU A 252 -19.11 6.28 -39.27
C GLU A 252 -19.47 7.33 -40.33
N ASN A 253 -19.94 8.49 -39.89
CA ASN A 253 -20.48 9.56 -40.75
C ASN A 253 -21.62 9.05 -41.67
N LEU A 254 -22.40 8.09 -41.18
CA LEU A 254 -23.59 7.59 -41.85
C LEU A 254 -24.70 8.66 -41.92
N PRO A 255 -25.56 8.64 -42.96
CA PRO A 255 -26.76 9.45 -43.02
C PRO A 255 -27.66 9.27 -41.78
N THR A 256 -28.40 10.32 -41.43
CA THR A 256 -29.45 10.24 -40.40
C THR A 256 -30.61 9.40 -40.93
N LEU A 257 -31.08 8.45 -40.12
CA LEU A 257 -32.24 7.59 -40.45
C LEU A 257 -33.56 8.34 -40.27
N GLU A 258 -34.47 8.23 -41.25
CA GLU A 258 -35.82 8.80 -41.18
C GLU A 258 -36.90 7.73 -40.93
N GLY A 259 -37.78 7.99 -39.96
CA GLY A 259 -38.99 7.19 -39.72
C GLY A 259 -38.75 5.74 -39.29
N LYS A 260 -38.66 4.83 -40.26
CA LYS A 260 -38.46 3.37 -40.06
C LYS A 260 -37.18 2.83 -40.70
N GLU A 261 -36.41 3.69 -41.35
CA GLU A 261 -35.19 3.30 -42.02
C GLU A 261 -34.18 2.64 -41.08
N ALA A 262 -33.39 1.72 -41.64
CA ALA A 262 -32.32 1.04 -40.92
C ALA A 262 -31.13 0.79 -41.87
N PHE A 263 -29.93 0.68 -41.31
CA PHE A 263 -28.78 0.22 -42.07
C PHE A 263 -28.69 -1.30 -42.01
N GLN A 264 -28.58 -1.95 -43.17
CA GLN A 264 -28.38 -3.39 -43.25
C GLN A 264 -27.01 -3.70 -43.85
N VAL A 265 -26.31 -4.66 -43.25
CA VAL A 265 -25.01 -5.16 -43.72
C VAL A 265 -25.26 -6.43 -44.51
N TRP A 266 -24.69 -6.48 -45.71
CA TRP A 266 -24.82 -7.59 -46.65
C TRP A 266 -23.46 -8.24 -46.91
N LEU A 267 -23.45 -9.55 -46.82
CA LEU A 267 -22.37 -10.42 -47.29
C LEU A 267 -22.75 -10.96 -48.67
N ILE A 268 -21.92 -10.73 -49.68
CA ILE A 268 -22.24 -11.06 -51.07
C ILE A 268 -21.27 -12.12 -51.57
N LYS A 269 -21.82 -13.22 -52.10
CA LYS A 269 -21.09 -14.31 -52.77
C LYS A 269 -21.50 -14.35 -54.23
N GLY A 270 -20.61 -13.94 -55.14
CA GLY A 270 -20.98 -13.66 -56.53
C GLY A 270 -22.08 -12.59 -56.61
N ASP A 271 -23.29 -12.99 -57.02
CA ASP A 271 -24.48 -12.13 -57.11
C ASP A 271 -25.52 -12.40 -56.00
N THR A 272 -25.25 -13.29 -55.05
CA THR A 272 -26.19 -13.65 -53.98
C THR A 272 -25.89 -12.84 -52.70
N PRO A 273 -26.76 -11.88 -52.30
CA PRO A 273 -26.64 -11.20 -51.02
C PRO A 273 -27.19 -12.07 -49.88
N GLN A 274 -26.56 -11.97 -48.71
CA GLN A 274 -26.99 -12.55 -47.45
C GLN A 274 -26.98 -11.49 -46.37
N ASN A 275 -28.08 -11.37 -45.61
CA ASN A 275 -28.16 -10.45 -44.49
C ASN A 275 -27.17 -10.88 -43.40
N ALA A 276 -26.25 -9.97 -43.04
CA ALA A 276 -25.23 -10.16 -42.01
C ALA A 276 -25.53 -9.37 -40.72
N GLY A 277 -26.68 -8.69 -40.66
CA GLY A 277 -27.16 -7.93 -39.51
C GLY A 277 -27.73 -6.57 -39.89
N THR A 278 -28.69 -6.13 -39.09
CA THR A 278 -29.33 -4.81 -39.19
C THR A 278 -28.96 -3.97 -37.98
N PHE A 279 -28.67 -2.68 -38.18
CA PHE A 279 -28.42 -1.73 -37.10
C PHE A 279 -29.08 -0.37 -37.35
N LEU A 280 -29.37 0.34 -36.26
CA LEU A 280 -29.77 1.74 -36.29
C LEU A 280 -28.55 2.59 -35.94
N SER A 281 -28.21 3.59 -36.76
CA SER A 281 -27.10 4.49 -36.44
C SER A 281 -27.46 5.39 -35.26
N HIS A 282 -26.50 5.63 -34.36
CA HIS A 282 -26.62 6.66 -33.33
C HIS A 282 -25.48 7.67 -33.54
N ASN A 283 -25.82 8.96 -33.68
CA ASN A 283 -24.87 10.03 -34.01
C ASN A 283 -24.01 9.75 -35.28
N GLY A 284 -24.58 9.08 -36.29
CA GLY A 284 -23.89 8.74 -37.53
C GLY A 284 -22.92 7.54 -37.43
N THR A 285 -22.88 6.84 -36.29
CA THR A 285 -22.03 5.67 -36.08
C THR A 285 -22.87 4.41 -35.87
N GLY A 286 -22.36 3.26 -36.30
CA GLY A 286 -22.90 1.95 -35.96
C GLY A 286 -21.91 0.82 -36.23
N ALA A 287 -22.18 -0.35 -35.66
CA ALA A 287 -21.36 -1.54 -35.86
C ALA A 287 -22.22 -2.81 -35.84
N VAL A 288 -21.76 -3.83 -36.56
CA VAL A 288 -22.35 -5.17 -36.65
C VAL A 288 -21.28 -6.22 -36.41
N TYR A 289 -21.68 -7.29 -35.72
CA TYR A 289 -20.88 -8.48 -35.49
C TYR A 289 -21.61 -9.68 -36.11
N TYR A 290 -20.92 -10.44 -36.96
CA TYR A 290 -21.47 -11.62 -37.62
C TYR A 290 -20.49 -12.81 -37.52
N THR A 291 -20.99 -14.01 -37.34
CA THR A 291 -20.16 -15.24 -37.34
C THR A 291 -20.22 -15.90 -38.70
N LEU A 292 -19.06 -15.99 -39.36
CA LEU A 292 -18.88 -16.65 -40.64
C LEU A 292 -18.61 -18.15 -40.43
N GLU A 293 -19.19 -18.99 -41.27
CA GLU A 293 -18.81 -20.42 -41.35
C GLU A 293 -17.40 -20.57 -41.97
N SER A 294 -17.05 -19.70 -42.92
CA SER A 294 -15.71 -19.56 -43.50
C SER A 294 -15.46 -18.13 -43.97
N ALA A 295 -14.22 -17.65 -43.81
CA ALA A 295 -13.79 -16.36 -44.39
C ALA A 295 -13.85 -16.37 -45.93
N ASN A 296 -13.67 -17.54 -46.56
CA ASN A 296 -13.55 -17.69 -48.01
C ASN A 296 -14.87 -17.76 -48.77
N ASP A 297 -16.01 -17.65 -48.08
CA ASP A 297 -17.32 -17.84 -48.71
C ASP A 297 -17.93 -16.57 -49.31
N TYR A 298 -17.33 -15.39 -49.14
CA TYR A 298 -17.91 -14.11 -49.59
C TYR A 298 -16.85 -13.21 -50.22
N ASP A 299 -17.23 -12.50 -51.29
CA ASP A 299 -16.35 -11.65 -52.09
C ASP A 299 -16.47 -10.17 -51.73
N THR A 300 -17.58 -9.76 -51.10
CA THR A 300 -17.92 -8.35 -50.88
C THR A 300 -18.78 -8.16 -49.64
N VAL A 301 -18.49 -7.08 -48.90
CA VAL A 301 -19.33 -6.55 -47.82
C VAL A 301 -19.93 -5.24 -48.30
N ALA A 302 -21.24 -5.06 -48.14
CA ALA A 302 -21.94 -3.82 -48.44
C ALA A 302 -22.79 -3.36 -47.26
N ILE A 303 -23.06 -2.05 -47.17
CA ILE A 303 -24.02 -1.46 -46.23
C ILE A 303 -25.03 -0.66 -47.04
N THR A 304 -26.31 -0.93 -46.85
CA THR A 304 -27.43 -0.24 -47.52
C THR A 304 -28.30 0.50 -46.51
N LEU A 305 -28.91 1.61 -46.96
CA LEU A 305 -29.98 2.31 -46.26
C LEU A 305 -31.32 1.73 -46.71
N GLU A 306 -31.92 0.88 -45.87
CA GLU A 306 -33.15 0.15 -46.15
C GLU A 306 -34.37 0.87 -45.58
N PRO A 307 -35.56 0.75 -46.20
CA PRO A 307 -36.79 1.41 -45.74
C PRO A 307 -37.36 0.81 -44.44
N ASP A 308 -36.91 -0.38 -44.07
CA ASP A 308 -37.21 -1.06 -42.81
C ASP A 308 -36.09 -2.03 -42.42
N ALA A 309 -36.14 -2.52 -41.18
CA ALA A 309 -35.13 -3.39 -40.58
C ALA A 309 -35.24 -4.89 -40.95
N MET A 310 -36.26 -5.30 -41.72
CA MET A 310 -36.71 -6.69 -41.88
C MET A 310 -36.56 -7.19 -43.32
N GLY A 311 -35.56 -6.67 -44.05
CA GLY A 311 -35.31 -7.05 -45.45
C GLY A 311 -34.50 -8.33 -45.56
N ASP A 312 -34.99 -9.29 -46.36
CA ASP A 312 -34.21 -10.47 -46.76
C ASP A 312 -33.36 -10.23 -48.02
N GLU A 313 -33.65 -9.15 -48.76
CA GLU A 313 -32.89 -8.68 -49.93
C GLU A 313 -32.61 -7.17 -49.83
N PRO A 314 -31.51 -6.66 -50.44
CA PRO A 314 -31.21 -5.23 -50.47
C PRO A 314 -32.18 -4.48 -51.39
N ARG A 315 -33.09 -3.70 -50.81
CA ARG A 315 -34.05 -2.83 -51.52
C ARG A 315 -33.62 -1.36 -51.48
N GLY A 316 -32.68 -1.04 -50.61
CA GLY A 316 -32.23 0.28 -50.24
C GLY A 316 -31.15 0.86 -51.15
N THR A 317 -30.72 2.08 -50.82
CA THR A 317 -29.56 2.69 -51.48
C THR A 317 -28.28 2.15 -50.89
N MET A 318 -27.34 1.69 -51.72
CA MET A 318 -26.01 1.30 -51.24
C MET A 318 -25.24 2.53 -50.78
N ILE A 319 -24.69 2.48 -49.56
CA ILE A 319 -23.99 3.60 -48.90
C ILE A 319 -22.49 3.33 -48.90
N LEU A 320 -22.10 2.12 -48.51
CA LEU A 320 -20.71 1.68 -48.39
C LEU A 320 -20.53 0.30 -49.02
N ALA A 321 -19.38 0.06 -49.65
CA ALA A 321 -19.00 -1.26 -50.13
C ALA A 321 -17.48 -1.49 -50.05
N ALA A 322 -17.08 -2.75 -49.90
CA ALA A 322 -15.71 -3.22 -50.05
C ALA A 322 -15.66 -4.65 -50.58
N LYS A 323 -14.65 -4.94 -51.41
CA LYS A 323 -14.27 -6.33 -51.70
C LYS A 323 -13.43 -6.87 -50.56
N ILE A 324 -13.88 -7.96 -49.95
CA ILE A 324 -13.08 -8.73 -49.01
C ILE A 324 -12.39 -9.86 -49.77
N LYS A 325 -11.19 -10.23 -49.34
CA LYS A 325 -10.55 -11.47 -49.78
C LYS A 325 -10.79 -12.53 -48.71
N GLY A 326 -11.21 -13.71 -49.16
CA GLY A 326 -11.08 -14.95 -48.40
C GLY A 326 -9.64 -15.29 -48.07
#